data_AF-A0A672UG91-F1
#
_entry.id   AF-A0A672UG91-F1
#
_cell.length_a   1.000
_cell.length_b   1.000
_cell.length_c   1.000
_cell.angle_alpha   90.00
_cell.angle_beta   90.00
_cell.angle_gamma   90.00
#
_symmetry.space_group_name_H-M   'P 1'
#
loop_
_entity.id
_entity.type
_entity.pdbx_description
1 polymer ?
#
loop_
_entity_poly.entity_id
_entity_poly.type
_entity_poly.pdbx_seq_one_letter_code
_entity_poly.pdbx_strand_id
1 'polypeptide(L)'
;MPGCFKKTIFALASLVSFVSFILIVVAMGTPKWMTGKILCKTGADLVNATDPELVKFIGEIYYGLFRGGKIRQCGLGGRRSQFTSKYSGFLVLAVTSFMAAVKLHHLTERIASFRENVFQFVVLEERFEDSFWLCVASATAHAVNLLLIAISGIRFPKIKTKTEEANVTAEDIMY
;
A
#
# COMPACT_ATOMS: atom_id res chain seq x y z
N MET A 1 -2.92 5.70 -41.32
CA MET A 1 -2.23 6.29 -40.16
C MET A 1 -3.25 6.47 -39.03
N PRO A 2 -2.94 6.17 -37.75
CA PRO A 2 -3.87 6.44 -36.67
C PRO A 2 -4.17 7.94 -36.64
N GLY A 3 -5.47 8.31 -36.64
CA GLY A 3 -5.89 9.70 -36.59
C GLY A 3 -5.34 10.40 -35.34
N CYS A 4 -5.24 11.73 -35.37
CA CYS A 4 -4.75 12.56 -34.26
C CYS A 4 -5.42 12.17 -32.92
N PHE A 5 -6.73 11.92 -32.96
CA PHE A 5 -7.53 11.45 -31.82
C PHE A 5 -6.96 10.21 -31.11
N LYS A 6 -6.54 9.18 -31.87
CA LYS A 6 -5.97 7.96 -31.28
C LYS A 6 -4.63 8.25 -30.61
N LYS A 7 -3.78 9.06 -31.24
CA LYS A 7 -2.48 9.45 -30.68
C LYS A 7 -2.63 10.21 -29.37
N THR A 8 -3.59 11.14 -29.29
CA THR A 8 -3.88 11.90 -28.07
C THR A 8 -4.38 10.99 -26.95
N ILE A 9 -5.29 10.05 -27.24
CA ILE A 9 -5.77 9.09 -26.23
C ILE A 9 -4.63 8.22 -25.70
N PHE A 10 -3.72 7.76 -26.56
CA PHE A 10 -2.57 6.97 -26.13
C PHE A 10 -1.61 7.75 -25.23
N ALA A 11 -1.32 8.99 -25.59
CA ALA A 11 -0.47 9.85 -24.78
C ALA A 11 -1.10 10.10 -23.40
N LEU A 12 -2.40 10.36 -23.37
CA LEU A 12 -3.15 10.54 -22.12
C LEU A 12 -3.19 9.25 -21.29
N ALA A 13 -3.48 8.11 -21.89
CA ALA A 13 -3.50 6.82 -21.21
C ALA A 13 -2.11 6.46 -20.64
N SER A 14 -1.04 6.72 -21.39
CA SER A 14 0.34 6.50 -20.92
C SER A 14 0.67 7.41 -19.74
N LEU A 15 0.32 8.70 -19.82
CA LEU A 15 0.54 9.66 -18.75
C LEU A 15 -0.24 9.28 -17.48
N VAL A 16 -1.52 8.93 -17.61
CA VAL A 16 -2.37 8.49 -16.48
C VAL A 16 -1.79 7.25 -15.81
N SER A 17 -1.34 6.25 -16.60
CA SER A 17 -0.68 5.07 -16.06
C SER A 17 0.60 5.42 -15.29
N PHE A 18 1.44 6.28 -15.86
CA PHE A 18 2.69 6.68 -15.22
C PHE A 18 2.44 7.43 -13.90
N VAL A 19 1.53 8.40 -13.92
CA VAL A 19 1.15 9.15 -12.70
C VAL A 19 0.55 8.20 -11.65
N SER A 20 -0.37 7.32 -12.05
CA SER A 20 -0.97 6.34 -11.14
C SER A 20 0.08 5.43 -10.51
N PHE A 21 1.07 4.97 -11.29
CA PHE A 21 2.16 4.15 -10.77
C PHE A 21 3.00 4.90 -9.73
N ILE A 22 3.37 6.15 -10.01
CA ILE A 22 4.11 6.98 -9.06
C ILE A 22 3.31 7.19 -7.77
N LEU A 23 2.00 7.48 -7.86
CA LEU A 23 1.13 7.66 -6.71
C LEU A 23 1.03 6.38 -5.85
N ILE A 24 0.97 5.21 -6.47
CA ILE A 24 0.99 3.92 -5.76
C ILE A 24 2.31 3.76 -4.98
N VAL A 25 3.45 4.00 -5.63
CA VAL A 25 4.77 3.86 -4.97
C VAL A 25 4.88 4.82 -3.78
N VAL A 26 4.47 6.08 -3.95
CA VAL A 26 4.47 7.08 -2.88
C VAL A 26 3.54 6.65 -1.75
N ALA A 27 2.29 6.28 -2.07
CA ALA A 27 1.31 5.85 -1.09
C ALA A 27 1.85 4.68 -0.27
N MET A 28 2.40 3.63 -0.91
CA MET A 28 3.00 2.46 -0.25
C MET A 28 4.18 2.81 0.66
N GLY A 29 4.95 3.86 0.33
CA GLY A 29 6.07 4.32 1.15
C GLY A 29 5.65 5.05 2.44
N THR A 30 4.41 5.51 2.53
CA THR A 30 3.95 6.30 3.69
C THR A 30 3.44 5.42 4.83
N PRO A 31 3.69 5.80 6.10
CA PRO A 31 3.25 5.06 7.28
C PRO A 31 1.82 5.40 7.76
N LYS A 32 1.03 6.11 6.94
CA LYS A 32 -0.32 6.60 7.29
C LYS A 32 -1.38 5.94 6.42
N TRP A 33 -1.50 4.62 6.48
CA TRP A 33 -2.59 3.91 5.79
C TRP A 33 -3.80 3.74 6.70
N MET A 34 -3.53 3.46 7.97
CA MET A 34 -4.54 3.24 8.98
C MET A 34 -4.08 3.85 10.29
N THR A 35 -5.00 4.51 10.97
CA THR A 35 -4.86 5.01 12.33
C THR A 35 -5.95 4.37 13.20
N GLY A 36 -5.67 4.20 14.47
CA GLY A 36 -6.63 3.64 15.40
C GLY A 36 -6.33 3.95 16.85
N LYS A 37 -7.34 3.74 17.69
CA LYS A 37 -7.24 3.88 19.14
C LYS A 37 -7.17 2.51 19.78
N ILE A 38 -6.24 2.35 20.71
CA ILE A 38 -6.03 1.10 21.44
C ILE A 38 -6.24 1.32 22.94
N LEU A 39 -7.09 0.53 23.58
CA LEU A 39 -7.31 0.57 25.02
C LEU A 39 -6.41 -0.44 25.72
N CYS A 40 -5.68 0.02 26.74
CA CYS A 40 -4.97 -0.85 27.68
C CYS A 40 -5.96 -1.50 28.65
N LYS A 41 -6.62 -2.58 28.21
CA LYS A 41 -7.70 -3.24 28.96
C LYS A 41 -7.25 -3.71 30.33
N THR A 42 -6.10 -4.40 30.40
CA THR A 42 -5.53 -4.86 31.68
C THR A 42 -5.27 -3.70 32.66
N GLY A 43 -4.83 -2.55 32.16
CA GLY A 43 -4.58 -1.37 33.00
C GLY A 43 -5.87 -0.73 33.51
N ALA A 44 -6.87 -0.61 32.63
CA ALA A 44 -8.19 -0.09 32.98
C ALA A 44 -8.91 -1.00 34.00
N ASP A 45 -8.87 -2.31 33.78
CA ASP A 45 -9.50 -3.31 34.66
C ASP A 45 -8.84 -3.34 36.06
N LEU A 46 -7.52 -3.15 36.13
CA LEU A 46 -6.77 -3.16 37.40
C LEU A 46 -7.20 -2.06 38.38
N VAL A 47 -7.59 -0.90 37.85
CA VAL A 47 -8.05 0.23 38.65
C VAL A 47 -9.58 0.38 38.63
N ASN A 48 -10.29 -0.53 37.97
CA ASN A 48 -11.74 -0.43 37.72
C ASN A 48 -12.13 0.94 37.13
N ALA A 49 -11.40 1.36 36.08
CA ALA A 49 -11.62 2.65 35.44
C ALA A 49 -13.01 2.73 34.82
N THR A 50 -13.66 3.88 34.99
CA THR A 50 -14.93 4.22 34.33
C THR A 50 -14.69 5.01 33.03
N ASP A 51 -15.70 5.17 32.18
CA ASP A 51 -15.61 5.88 30.90
C ASP A 51 -14.85 7.23 30.93
N PRO A 52 -15.05 8.14 31.92
CA PRO A 52 -14.29 9.39 31.98
C PRO A 52 -12.79 9.20 32.28
N GLU A 53 -12.39 8.07 32.86
CA GLU A 53 -11.00 7.75 33.19
C GLU A 53 -10.31 6.88 32.13
N LEU A 54 -11.10 6.18 31.29
CA LEU A 54 -10.62 5.33 30.21
C LEU A 54 -9.70 6.08 29.24
N VAL A 55 -9.91 7.38 29.05
CA VAL A 55 -9.08 8.23 28.18
C VAL A 55 -7.60 8.22 28.56
N LYS A 56 -7.25 7.95 29.83
CA LYS A 56 -5.85 7.83 30.30
C LYS A 56 -5.20 6.49 29.93
N PHE A 57 -6.00 5.53 29.46
CA PHE A 57 -5.60 4.20 29.03
C PHE A 57 -5.74 4.00 27.52
N ILE A 58 -6.17 5.05 26.80
CA ILE A 58 -6.29 5.03 25.34
C ILE A 58 -4.98 5.50 24.73
N GLY A 59 -4.32 4.56 24.04
CA GLY A 59 -3.20 4.81 23.17
C GLY A 59 -3.62 4.95 21.71
N GLU A 60 -2.61 5.18 20.86
CA GLU A 60 -2.78 5.31 19.42
C GLU A 60 -1.96 4.26 18.69
N ILE A 61 -2.48 3.75 17.59
CA ILE A 61 -1.75 2.90 16.65
C ILE A 61 -1.85 3.51 15.26
N TYR A 62 -0.75 3.48 14.53
CA TYR A 62 -0.72 3.89 13.13
C TYR A 62 0.21 2.99 12.35
N TYR A 63 -0.16 2.64 11.14
CA TYR A 63 0.74 1.91 10.26
C TYR A 63 0.45 2.16 8.79
N GLY A 64 1.52 2.06 8.01
CA GLY A 64 1.47 1.86 6.59
C GLY A 64 1.79 0.41 6.26
N LEU A 65 2.03 0.18 4.97
CA LEU A 65 2.26 -1.15 4.45
C LEU A 65 3.50 -1.85 5.02
N PHE A 66 4.60 -1.10 5.24
CA PHE A 66 5.89 -1.66 5.67
C PHE A 66 6.34 -1.23 7.05
N ARG A 67 5.81 -0.12 7.56
CA ARG A 67 6.24 0.51 8.81
C ARG A 67 5.03 1.03 9.56
N GLY A 68 5.10 0.95 10.88
CA GLY A 68 4.10 1.50 11.76
C GLY A 68 4.64 1.77 13.15
N GLY A 69 3.78 2.32 13.98
CA GLY A 69 4.05 2.57 15.39
C GLY A 69 2.79 2.41 16.22
N LYS A 70 3.01 2.15 17.51
CA LYS A 70 1.99 2.26 18.54
C LYS A 70 2.50 3.08 19.70
N ILE A 71 1.64 3.89 20.28
CA ILE A 71 1.86 4.67 21.50
C ILE A 71 0.96 4.04 22.56
N ARG A 72 1.56 3.41 23.56
CA ARG A 72 0.84 2.75 24.64
C ARG A 72 0.57 3.73 25.75
N GLN A 73 -0.67 3.89 26.17
CA GLN A 73 -1.03 4.59 27.40
C GLN A 73 -1.67 3.60 28.37
N CYS A 74 -1.16 3.52 29.60
CA CYS A 74 -1.72 2.70 30.66
C CYS A 74 -1.74 3.48 31.99
N GLY A 75 -2.18 4.74 31.97
CA GLY A 75 -2.35 5.60 33.17
C GLY A 75 -1.08 6.33 33.66
N LEU A 76 0.10 5.70 33.62
CA LEU A 76 1.36 6.29 34.16
C LEU A 76 2.27 6.95 33.11
N GLY A 77 1.82 7.05 31.86
CA GLY A 77 2.56 7.70 30.77
C GLY A 77 2.57 6.91 29.46
N GLY A 78 2.97 7.59 28.39
CA GLY A 78 2.99 7.06 27.03
C GLY A 78 4.32 6.39 26.65
N ARG A 79 4.29 5.13 26.20
CA ARG A 79 5.49 4.46 25.63
C ARG A 79 5.31 4.18 24.14
N ARG A 80 6.10 4.86 23.31
CA ARG A 80 6.13 4.65 21.85
C ARG A 80 6.96 3.41 21.50
N SER A 81 6.46 2.61 20.57
CA SER A 81 7.19 1.51 19.94
C SER A 81 6.93 1.51 18.44
N GLN A 82 7.97 1.35 17.64
CA GLN A 82 7.88 1.21 16.19
C GLN A 82 8.01 -0.26 15.78
N PHE A 83 7.33 -0.63 14.72
CA PHE A 83 7.49 -1.93 14.07
C PHE A 83 7.78 -1.73 12.58
N THR A 84 8.70 -2.52 12.06
CA THR A 84 9.06 -2.53 10.64
C THR A 84 8.96 -3.95 10.13
N SER A 85 8.27 -4.13 9.02
CA SER A 85 8.29 -5.38 8.25
C SER A 85 9.45 -5.31 7.25
N LYS A 86 10.29 -6.34 7.20
CA LYS A 86 11.46 -6.43 6.29
C LYS A 86 11.14 -7.11 4.95
N TYR A 87 9.90 -7.56 4.73
CA TYR A 87 9.54 -8.31 3.53
C TYR A 87 9.37 -7.37 2.33
N SER A 88 10.21 -7.53 1.31
CA SER A 88 10.40 -6.63 0.15
C SER A 88 9.78 -7.15 -1.15
N GLY A 89 8.76 -8.01 -1.09
CA GLY A 89 8.09 -8.56 -2.28
C GLY A 89 6.92 -7.69 -2.73
N PHE A 90 7.16 -6.72 -3.63
CA PHE A 90 6.18 -5.70 -4.06
C PHE A 90 4.82 -6.27 -4.52
N LEU A 91 4.81 -7.43 -5.18
CA LEU A 91 3.60 -8.10 -5.69
C LEU A 91 2.82 -8.89 -4.62
N VAL A 92 3.54 -9.64 -3.78
CA VAL A 92 2.94 -10.37 -2.65
C VAL A 92 2.40 -9.37 -1.62
N LEU A 93 3.05 -8.22 -1.45
CA LEU A 93 2.55 -7.16 -0.58
C LEU A 93 1.31 -6.45 -1.10
N ALA A 94 1.16 -6.22 -2.40
CA ALA A 94 -0.07 -5.61 -2.92
C ALA A 94 -1.29 -6.51 -2.69
N VAL A 95 -1.16 -7.81 -2.96
CA VAL A 95 -2.23 -8.80 -2.76
C VAL A 95 -2.50 -9.06 -1.28
N THR A 96 -1.45 -9.20 -0.46
CA THR A 96 -1.64 -9.35 0.99
C THR A 96 -2.15 -8.07 1.64
N SER A 97 -1.80 -6.87 1.14
CA SER A 97 -2.36 -5.60 1.60
C SER A 97 -3.84 -5.47 1.29
N PHE A 98 -4.28 -5.95 0.13
CA PHE A 98 -5.69 -5.99 -0.24
C PHE A 98 -6.46 -7.00 0.64
N MET A 99 -5.93 -8.22 0.80
CA MET A 99 -6.54 -9.25 1.67
C MET A 99 -6.50 -8.86 3.16
N ALA A 100 -5.48 -8.12 3.59
CA ALA A 100 -5.36 -7.57 4.95
C ALA A 100 -6.30 -6.40 5.18
N ALA A 101 -6.52 -5.53 4.19
CA ALA A 101 -7.53 -4.48 4.26
C ALA A 101 -8.96 -5.06 4.39
N VAL A 102 -9.23 -6.21 3.75
CA VAL A 102 -10.52 -6.91 3.81
C VAL A 102 -10.72 -7.71 5.12
N LYS A 103 -9.64 -8.07 5.84
CA LYS A 103 -9.68 -8.76 7.16
C LYS A 103 -9.01 -7.96 8.29
N LEU A 104 -9.17 -6.64 8.26
CA LEU A 104 -8.36 -5.70 9.05
C LEU A 104 -8.47 -5.92 10.56
N HIS A 105 -9.68 -6.13 11.08
CA HIS A 105 -9.96 -6.13 12.51
C HIS A 105 -9.11 -7.14 13.31
N HIS A 106 -9.04 -8.40 12.85
CA HIS A 106 -8.25 -9.44 13.54
C HIS A 106 -6.74 -9.20 13.43
N LEU A 107 -6.26 -8.52 12.39
CA LEU A 107 -4.84 -8.20 12.25
C LEU A 107 -4.47 -7.04 13.17
N THR A 108 -5.29 -6.01 13.25
CA THR A 108 -5.05 -4.88 14.15
C THR A 108 -4.98 -5.33 15.60
N GLU A 109 -5.87 -6.22 16.05
CA GLU A 109 -5.79 -6.80 17.39
C GLU A 109 -4.47 -7.54 17.64
N ARG A 110 -4.04 -8.37 16.68
CA ARG A 110 -2.75 -9.06 16.79
C ARG A 110 -1.56 -8.10 16.79
N ILE A 111 -1.61 -7.01 16.03
CA ILE A 111 -0.56 -5.98 16.02
C ILE A 111 -0.57 -5.19 17.33
N ALA A 112 -1.74 -4.84 17.86
CA ALA A 112 -1.89 -4.16 19.14
C ALA A 112 -1.26 -4.99 20.27
N SER A 113 -1.53 -6.30 20.27
CA SER A 113 -0.96 -7.27 21.24
C SER A 113 0.45 -7.76 20.89
N PHE A 114 1.05 -7.32 19.78
CA PHE A 114 2.36 -7.82 19.34
C PHE A 114 3.46 -7.48 20.36
N ARG A 115 4.22 -8.51 20.76
CA ARG A 115 5.27 -8.48 21.82
C ARG A 115 4.77 -8.08 23.22
N GLU A 116 3.47 -8.14 23.48
CA GLU A 116 2.92 -7.88 24.81
C GLU A 116 2.61 -9.23 25.48
N ASN A 117 3.35 -9.56 26.55
CA ASN A 117 3.12 -10.78 27.34
C ASN A 117 2.34 -10.49 28.64
N VAL A 118 2.19 -9.20 29.00
CA VAL A 118 1.69 -8.76 30.31
C VAL A 118 0.38 -7.97 30.20
N PHE A 119 0.21 -7.16 29.16
CA PHE A 119 -0.96 -6.29 28.98
C PHE A 119 -1.75 -6.66 27.73
N GLN A 120 -3.06 -6.78 27.87
CA GLN A 120 -3.99 -6.98 26.76
C GLN A 120 -4.49 -5.63 26.24
N PHE A 121 -4.34 -5.42 24.92
CA PHE A 121 -4.81 -4.22 24.24
C PHE A 121 -6.00 -4.55 23.35
N VAL A 122 -7.03 -3.72 23.39
CA VAL A 122 -8.24 -3.86 22.55
C VAL A 122 -8.33 -2.66 21.61
N VAL A 123 -8.68 -2.90 20.35
CA VAL A 123 -8.84 -1.83 19.36
C VAL A 123 -10.25 -1.24 19.51
N LEU A 124 -10.35 0.06 19.77
CA LEU A 124 -11.62 0.76 19.95
C LEU A 124 -12.14 1.39 18.66
N GLU A 125 -11.23 1.96 17.88
CA GLU A 125 -11.57 2.73 16.68
C GLU A 125 -10.51 2.48 15.63
N GLU A 126 -10.94 2.24 14.39
CA GLU A 126 -10.09 2.06 13.22
C GLU A 126 -10.52 3.05 12.14
N ARG A 127 -9.58 3.81 11.60
CA ARG A 127 -9.81 4.77 10.51
C ARG A 127 -8.76 4.57 9.42
N PHE A 128 -9.24 4.52 8.18
CA PHE A 128 -8.37 4.51 7.01
C PHE A 128 -8.06 5.93 6.59
N GLU A 129 -6.79 6.17 6.31
CA GLU A 129 -6.24 7.48 5.99
C GLU A 129 -6.11 7.68 4.47
N ASP A 130 -5.78 8.91 4.06
CA ASP A 130 -5.69 9.30 2.66
C ASP A 130 -4.73 8.43 1.84
N SER A 131 -3.60 7.99 2.40
CA SER A 131 -2.65 7.14 1.66
C SER A 131 -3.26 5.81 1.24
N PHE A 132 -4.15 5.25 2.07
CA PHE A 132 -4.85 4.02 1.71
C PHE A 132 -5.79 4.27 0.54
N TRP A 133 -6.62 5.30 0.62
CA TRP A 133 -7.57 5.67 -0.44
C TRP A 133 -6.87 6.09 -1.73
N LEU A 134 -5.75 6.79 -1.64
CA LEU A 134 -4.92 7.16 -2.77
C LEU A 134 -4.35 5.92 -3.48
N CYS A 135 -3.89 4.92 -2.71
CA CYS A 135 -3.40 3.66 -3.27
C CYS A 135 -4.53 2.90 -3.98
N VAL A 136 -5.72 2.83 -3.36
CA VAL A 136 -6.90 2.18 -3.96
C VAL A 136 -7.31 2.90 -5.24
N ALA A 137 -7.51 4.21 -5.19
CA ALA A 137 -7.92 5.02 -6.34
C ALA A 137 -6.92 4.93 -7.49
N SER A 138 -5.62 4.99 -7.20
CA SER A 138 -4.56 4.87 -8.22
C SER A 138 -4.50 3.48 -8.83
N ALA A 139 -4.65 2.42 -8.02
CA ALA A 139 -4.70 1.05 -8.51
C ALA A 139 -5.93 0.81 -9.39
N THR A 140 -7.10 1.32 -8.98
CA THR A 140 -8.33 1.26 -9.78
C THR A 140 -8.19 2.03 -11.09
N ALA A 141 -7.66 3.25 -11.07
CA ALA A 141 -7.42 4.04 -12.27
C ALA A 141 -6.48 3.30 -13.23
N HIS A 142 -5.41 2.69 -12.71
CA HIS A 142 -4.47 1.93 -13.52
C HIS A 142 -5.12 0.67 -14.13
N ALA A 143 -5.92 -0.07 -13.36
CA ALA A 143 -6.66 -1.24 -13.84
C ALA A 143 -7.70 -0.88 -14.91
N VAL A 144 -8.47 0.19 -14.70
CA VAL A 144 -9.44 0.69 -15.68
C VAL A 144 -8.72 1.10 -16.96
N ASN A 145 -7.59 1.81 -16.87
CA ASN A 145 -6.82 2.22 -18.05
C ASN A 145 -6.29 1.01 -18.84
N LEU A 146 -5.78 -0.02 -18.16
CA LEU A 146 -5.36 -1.27 -18.79
C LEU A 146 -6.53 -2.00 -19.47
N LEU A 147 -7.69 -2.04 -18.82
CA LEU A 147 -8.90 -2.66 -19.36
C LEU A 147 -9.41 -1.91 -20.61
N LEU A 148 -9.40 -0.58 -20.59
CA LEU A 148 -9.74 0.24 -21.76
C LEU A 148 -8.79 -0.02 -22.93
N ILE A 149 -7.48 -0.12 -22.66
CA ILE A 149 -6.48 -0.48 -23.67
C ILE A 149 -6.77 -1.89 -24.22
N ALA A 150 -7.05 -2.86 -23.35
CA ALA A 150 -7.33 -4.24 -23.77
C ALA A 150 -8.59 -4.35 -24.65
N ILE A 151 -9.70 -3.71 -24.25
CA ILE A 151 -10.98 -3.74 -24.99
C ILE A 151 -10.87 -2.99 -26.32
N SER A 152 -10.02 -1.97 -26.41
CA SER A 152 -9.84 -1.21 -27.66
C SER A 152 -9.15 -1.99 -28.79
N GLY A 153 -8.76 -3.25 -28.57
CA GLY A 153 -8.36 -4.19 -29.64
C GLY A 153 -7.10 -3.77 -30.40
N ILE A 154 -6.22 -3.01 -29.75
CA ILE A 154 -5.05 -2.38 -30.38
C ILE A 154 -4.00 -3.45 -30.70
N ARG A 155 -3.61 -3.55 -31.98
CA ARG A 155 -2.41 -4.30 -32.38
C ARG A 155 -1.19 -3.48 -31.99
N PHE A 156 -0.46 -3.91 -30.97
CA PHE A 156 0.85 -3.37 -30.66
C PHE A 156 1.75 -3.51 -31.90
N PRO A 157 2.48 -2.46 -32.30
CA PRO A 157 3.43 -2.57 -33.40
C PRO A 157 4.46 -3.64 -33.05
N LYS A 158 4.68 -4.61 -33.93
CA LYS A 158 5.76 -5.59 -33.79
C LYS A 158 7.06 -4.81 -33.61
N ILE A 159 7.69 -4.94 -32.44
CA ILE A 159 9.02 -4.42 -32.18
C ILE A 159 9.94 -5.14 -33.16
N LYS A 160 10.35 -4.46 -34.24
CA LYS A 160 11.43 -4.95 -35.09
C LYS A 160 12.70 -4.80 -34.27
N THR A 161 13.11 -5.86 -33.58
CA THR A 161 14.46 -5.98 -33.04
C THR A 161 15.41 -5.90 -34.24
N LYS A 162 16.18 -4.82 -34.33
CA LYS A 162 17.29 -4.70 -35.31
C LYS A 162 18.37 -5.70 -34.92
N THR A 163 18.17 -6.97 -35.28
CA THR A 163 19.15 -8.05 -35.16
C THR A 163 18.90 -9.10 -36.26
N GLU A 164 18.68 -8.64 -37.49
CA GLU A 164 18.62 -9.40 -38.75
C GLU A 164 18.50 -8.29 -39.82
N GLU A 165 19.39 -8.04 -40.77
CA GLU A 165 20.49 -8.78 -41.37
C GLU A 165 21.72 -7.85 -41.45
N ALA A 166 22.84 -8.26 -40.89
CA ALA A 166 24.14 -7.96 -41.49
C ALA A 166 24.69 -9.31 -41.93
N ASN A 167 24.07 -9.89 -42.96
CA ASN A 167 24.62 -11.05 -43.65
C ASN A 167 25.78 -10.55 -44.51
N VAL A 168 26.88 -10.15 -43.86
CA VAL A 168 28.15 -9.90 -44.55
C VAL A 168 28.73 -11.27 -44.83
N THR A 169 28.59 -11.75 -46.06
CA THR A 169 29.33 -12.91 -46.53
C THR A 169 30.82 -12.56 -46.53
N ALA A 170 31.68 -13.52 -46.18
CA ALA A 170 33.13 -13.31 -46.03
C ALA A 170 33.83 -12.79 -47.32
N GLU A 171 33.13 -12.79 -48.45
CA GLU A 171 33.59 -12.28 -49.73
C GLU A 171 33.58 -10.74 -49.82
N ASP A 172 32.73 -10.05 -49.06
CA ASP A 172 32.62 -8.58 -49.07
C ASP A 172 33.72 -7.87 -48.25
N ILE A 173 34.57 -8.62 -47.54
CA ILE A 173 35.64 -8.08 -46.68
C ILE A 173 37.04 -8.19 -47.33
N MET A 174 37.11 -8.75 -48.55
CA MET A 174 38.37 -9.08 -49.24
C MET A 174 38.64 -8.21 -50.48
N TYR A 175 38.04 -7.01 -50.57
CA TYR A 175 38.41 -5.99 -51.54
C TYR A 175 38.58 -4.61 -50.89
#